data_AF-A0A168HGC3-F1
#
_entry.id   AF-A0A168HGC3-F1
#
_cell.length_a   1.000
_cell.length_b   1.000
_cell.length_c   1.000
_cell.angle_alpha   90.00
_cell.angle_beta   90.00
_cell.angle_gamma   90.00
#
_symmetry.space_group_name_H-M   'P 1'
#
loop_
_entity.id
_entity.type
_entity.pdbx_description
1 polymer ?
#
loop_
_entity_poly.entity_id
_entity_poly.type
_entity_poly.pdbx_seq_one_letter_code
_entity_poly.pdbx_strand_id
1 'polypeptide(L)'
;MYSRELGVLACNAPSEGDDLVSGSFQEDEVTLDQDCGDGAEEFPEEDDEDAECEIRDLSPKQITKELDRFIVGQTEAKRAVANALRSRWRRNRVPQPLRDEIIPKNILMIGHTGVGKTEIARRLAKLAQAPFIKVEATKFTEIGYVGRDVDSIMRDLVDRAVLLVKEKYRKVVRKQARKSAEDIILNCLVGADASEETKNAFRHKLRAGEYENSEISINVKDNRKSMPPSFDVPGMPGGQVGIMNINEIVQKVLGGNKLSRTISTTVKEAREILLDEETEKLIDEDKIVREALHIASNEGIVFLDEIDKIAARTEVRGEVNREGVQRDLLPLLEGTSVSTKYGTVTTDHVLFIASGAFHLAKPSDLLPELQGRLPIRVELQPLSRDDLVRILTEPEANLLKQYRALLETEGVTVEFTEDGIFAIAEIASTVNREVENIGARRLHTIMEKLMEDISYNASENSGQTFVIDEKHVRERLEDISKQLDLSKFIL
;
A
#
# COMPACT_ATOMS: atom_id res chain seq x y z
N MET A 1 -22.84 30.63 -53.13
CA MET A 1 -23.69 30.53 -51.92
C MET A 1 -24.04 29.07 -51.73
N TYR A 2 -23.86 28.57 -50.51
CA TYR A 2 -23.99 27.17 -50.06
C TYR A 2 -22.88 26.17 -50.42
N SER A 3 -22.34 25.61 -49.33
CA SER A 3 -21.96 24.22 -49.05
C SER A 3 -20.96 23.46 -49.94
N ARG A 4 -19.95 22.88 -49.28
CA ARG A 4 -19.70 21.41 -49.15
C ARG A 4 -18.37 21.17 -48.43
N GLU A 5 -18.40 20.53 -47.26
CA GLU A 5 -18.07 19.11 -47.05
C GLU A 5 -16.59 18.79 -47.35
N LEU A 6 -15.78 18.75 -46.29
CA LEU A 6 -14.44 18.16 -46.31
C LEU A 6 -14.53 16.75 -45.73
N GLY A 7 -14.24 15.78 -46.59
CA GLY A 7 -14.15 14.36 -46.27
C GLY A 7 -12.82 13.98 -45.62
N VAL A 8 -12.92 12.95 -44.80
CA VAL A 8 -11.87 12.19 -44.11
C VAL A 8 -10.82 11.65 -45.09
N LEU A 9 -9.53 11.75 -44.73
CA LEU A 9 -8.44 11.02 -45.40
C LEU A 9 -7.63 10.21 -44.37
N ALA A 10 -7.57 8.91 -44.60
CA ALA A 10 -6.70 7.94 -43.94
C ALA A 10 -5.33 7.92 -44.63
N CYS A 11 -4.23 7.81 -43.87
CA CYS A 11 -2.87 7.76 -44.41
C CYS A 11 -2.32 6.33 -44.41
N ASN A 12 -1.84 5.90 -45.59
CA ASN A 12 -1.01 4.71 -45.82
C ASN A 12 0.45 5.16 -46.08
N ALA A 13 1.42 4.32 -45.67
CA ALA A 13 2.86 4.47 -45.90
C ALA A 13 3.27 4.39 -47.40
N PRO A 14 4.49 4.83 -47.80
CA PRO A 14 5.59 3.84 -47.92
C PRO A 14 7.07 4.35 -47.75
N SER A 15 7.93 3.38 -47.39
CA SER A 15 9.31 3.00 -47.83
C SER A 15 10.48 3.98 -48.11
N GLU A 16 11.60 3.66 -47.43
CA GLU A 16 13.00 3.42 -47.88
C GLU A 16 13.86 4.51 -48.57
N GLY A 17 15.11 4.60 -48.12
CA GLY A 17 16.23 5.20 -48.86
C GLY A 17 17.44 5.61 -47.99
N ASP A 18 18.49 4.80 -48.03
CA ASP A 18 19.81 4.93 -47.38
C ASP A 18 20.59 6.23 -47.72
N ASP A 19 21.48 6.68 -46.82
CA ASP A 19 22.94 6.65 -47.08
C ASP A 19 23.81 7.19 -45.92
N LEU A 20 24.90 6.46 -45.68
CA LEU A 20 26.00 6.70 -44.76
C LEU A 20 26.99 7.72 -45.30
N VAL A 21 27.54 8.65 -44.49
CA VAL A 21 28.96 9.05 -44.54
C VAL A 21 29.44 9.55 -43.16
N SER A 22 30.59 9.02 -42.75
CA SER A 22 31.42 9.35 -41.59
C SER A 22 32.33 10.57 -41.83
N GLY A 23 32.64 11.33 -40.77
CA GLY A 23 33.65 12.39 -40.83
C GLY A 23 33.98 12.99 -39.47
N SER A 24 35.06 12.53 -38.86
CA SER A 24 35.71 13.04 -37.65
C SER A 24 36.57 14.28 -37.96
N PHE A 25 36.49 15.36 -37.18
CA PHE A 25 37.60 16.30 -36.96
C PHE A 25 37.45 17.03 -35.62
N GLN A 26 38.58 17.15 -34.91
CA GLN A 26 38.78 17.74 -33.59
C GLN A 26 38.94 19.26 -33.65
N GLU A 27 38.59 19.88 -32.51
CA GLU A 27 39.18 21.05 -31.84
C GLU A 27 39.32 22.36 -32.63
N ASP A 28 38.63 23.40 -32.15
CA ASP A 28 39.27 24.67 -31.81
C ASP A 28 38.41 25.48 -30.81
N GLU A 29 39.07 25.94 -29.76
CA GLU A 29 38.58 26.73 -28.64
C GLU A 29 38.98 28.19 -28.89
N VAL A 30 38.02 29.11 -29.12
CA VAL A 30 38.26 30.55 -28.93
C VAL A 30 36.99 31.24 -28.40
N THR A 31 37.20 31.89 -27.27
CA THR A 31 36.32 32.74 -26.45
C THR A 31 35.74 33.95 -27.18
N LEU A 32 34.52 34.37 -26.80
CA LEU A 32 34.16 35.71 -26.29
C LEU A 32 32.62 35.89 -26.36
N ASP A 33 31.94 35.90 -25.22
CA ASP A 33 30.59 36.49 -25.12
C ASP A 33 30.49 37.34 -23.85
N GLN A 34 30.35 38.65 -24.08
CA GLN A 34 29.61 39.58 -23.23
C GLN A 34 28.31 39.87 -23.99
N ASP A 35 27.16 39.54 -23.42
CA ASP A 35 26.18 40.51 -22.94
C ASP A 35 24.76 39.94 -22.79
N CYS A 36 24.07 40.51 -21.80
CA CYS A 36 22.62 40.64 -21.62
C CYS A 36 21.81 39.36 -21.33
N GLY A 37 21.24 39.35 -20.12
CA GLY A 37 20.29 38.34 -19.70
C GLY A 37 18.88 38.57 -20.24
N ASP A 38 18.08 37.53 -20.08
CA ASP A 38 16.66 37.65 -19.89
C ASP A 38 16.23 36.56 -18.90
N GLY A 39 15.42 36.97 -17.92
CA GLY A 39 14.99 36.09 -16.84
C GLY A 39 13.97 35.08 -17.36
N ALA A 40 14.38 33.82 -17.40
CA ALA A 40 13.46 32.70 -17.27
C ALA A 40 13.73 32.08 -15.90
N GLU A 41 12.80 32.27 -14.97
CA GLU A 41 12.76 31.46 -13.75
C GLU A 41 12.64 29.99 -14.19
N GLU A 42 13.77 29.28 -14.18
CA GLU A 42 13.80 27.83 -14.27
C GLU A 42 12.98 27.28 -13.10
N PHE A 43 11.80 26.77 -13.41
CA PHE A 43 11.08 25.90 -12.49
C PHE A 43 12.02 24.76 -12.12
N PRO A 44 12.24 24.49 -10.81
CA PRO A 44 13.10 23.39 -10.45
C PRO A 44 12.45 22.12 -10.96
N GLU A 45 13.10 21.45 -11.91
CA GLU A 45 12.88 20.03 -12.12
C GLU A 45 13.21 19.39 -10.77
N GLU A 46 12.17 18.96 -10.05
CA GLU A 46 12.34 18.06 -8.90
C GLU A 46 12.93 16.77 -9.45
N ASP A 47 14.26 16.74 -9.56
CA ASP A 47 15.06 15.55 -9.69
C ASP A 47 14.95 14.76 -8.37
N ASP A 48 13.79 14.13 -8.20
CA ASP A 48 13.54 13.03 -7.27
C ASP A 48 14.32 11.74 -7.68
N GLU A 49 15.40 11.86 -8.46
CA GLU A 49 16.20 10.72 -8.90
C GLU A 49 17.29 10.33 -7.88
N ASP A 50 17.68 11.23 -6.97
CA ASP A 50 18.80 10.99 -6.04
C ASP A 50 18.40 10.64 -4.59
N ALA A 51 17.10 10.66 -4.24
CA ALA A 51 16.63 10.32 -2.90
C ALA A 51 16.30 8.83 -2.69
N GLU A 52 16.25 8.01 -3.75
CA GLU A 52 16.09 6.54 -3.66
C GLU A 52 17.42 5.82 -3.36
N CYS A 53 18.38 6.51 -2.73
CA CYS A 53 19.63 5.93 -2.26
C CYS A 53 19.37 4.80 -1.23
N GLU A 54 19.42 3.55 -1.73
CA GLU A 54 19.72 2.29 -1.06
C GLU A 54 19.11 2.02 0.34
N ILE A 55 17.78 1.96 0.44
CA ILE A 55 17.11 1.35 1.61
C ILE A 55 17.53 -0.15 1.80
N ARG A 56 18.10 -0.78 0.77
CA ARG A 56 18.56 -2.18 0.79
C ARG A 56 19.81 -2.43 1.64
N ASP A 57 20.62 -1.41 1.93
CA ASP A 57 21.92 -1.59 2.60
C ASP A 57 21.93 -1.16 4.08
N LEU A 58 20.76 -0.89 4.66
CA LEU A 58 20.63 -0.46 6.05
C LEU A 58 21.23 -1.48 7.04
N SER A 59 22.03 -0.98 7.97
CA SER A 59 22.51 -1.73 9.12
C SER A 59 21.36 -2.02 10.11
N PRO A 60 21.47 -3.05 10.97
CA PRO A 60 20.45 -3.32 11.98
C PRO A 60 20.12 -2.11 12.87
N LYS A 61 21.13 -1.28 13.20
CA LYS A 61 20.93 -0.06 14.00
C LYS A 61 20.12 0.99 13.25
N GLN A 62 20.37 1.17 11.95
CA GLN A 62 19.59 2.08 11.12
C GLN A 62 18.15 1.58 10.94
N ILE A 63 17.94 0.29 10.75
CA ILE A 63 16.60 -0.31 10.71
C ILE A 63 15.86 -0.06 12.03
N THR A 64 16.50 -0.29 13.18
CA THR A 64 15.88 0.00 14.48
C THR A 64 15.52 1.49 14.62
N LYS A 65 16.44 2.39 14.26
CA LYS A 65 16.18 3.84 14.27
C LYS A 65 15.01 4.25 13.39
N GLU A 66 14.87 3.62 12.23
CA GLU A 66 13.76 3.88 11.31
C GLU A 66 12.43 3.36 11.89
N LEU A 67 12.45 2.20 12.56
CA LEU A 67 11.28 1.70 13.30
C LEU A 67 10.92 2.58 14.51
N ASP A 68 11.89 3.25 15.14
CA ASP A 68 11.65 4.17 16.27
C ASP A 68 10.80 5.39 15.87
N ARG A 69 10.80 5.79 14.59
CA ARG A 69 9.94 6.88 14.06
C ARG A 69 8.45 6.56 14.12
N PHE A 70 8.08 5.28 14.18
CA PHE A 70 6.69 4.82 14.10
C PHE A 70 6.22 4.03 15.31
N ILE A 71 7.13 3.38 16.02
CA ILE A 71 6.81 2.50 17.14
C ILE A 71 7.54 3.01 18.37
N VAL A 72 6.82 3.16 19.49
CA VAL A 72 7.41 3.52 20.78
C VAL A 72 7.86 2.28 21.53
N GLY A 73 9.06 2.32 22.13
CA GLY A 73 9.59 1.22 22.94
C GLY A 73 9.88 -0.05 22.14
N GLN A 74 9.67 -1.23 22.75
CA GLN A 74 9.81 -2.55 22.13
C GLN A 74 11.17 -2.80 21.45
N THR A 75 12.25 -2.33 22.07
CA THR A 75 13.62 -2.34 21.52
C THR A 75 14.08 -3.74 21.11
N GLU A 76 13.82 -4.75 21.93
CA GLU A 76 14.24 -6.14 21.63
C GLU A 76 13.51 -6.69 20.39
N ALA A 77 12.21 -6.41 20.23
CA ALA A 77 11.45 -6.82 19.06
C ALA A 77 11.95 -6.12 17.79
N LYS A 78 12.21 -4.80 17.85
CA LYS A 78 12.82 -4.05 16.74
C LYS A 78 14.19 -4.59 16.36
N ARG A 79 15.03 -4.93 17.35
CA ARG A 79 16.35 -5.53 17.13
C ARG A 79 16.25 -6.92 16.49
N ALA A 80 15.30 -7.74 16.92
CA ALA A 80 15.06 -9.07 16.37
C ALA A 80 14.69 -8.99 14.87
N VAL A 81 13.71 -8.15 14.51
CA VAL A 81 13.30 -7.97 13.11
C VAL A 81 14.39 -7.33 12.25
N ALA A 82 15.15 -6.38 12.80
CA ALA A 82 16.28 -5.76 12.11
C ALA A 82 17.38 -6.78 11.78
N ASN A 83 17.67 -7.70 12.70
CA ASN A 83 18.62 -8.77 12.48
C ASN A 83 18.12 -9.81 11.46
N ALA A 84 16.82 -10.11 11.44
CA ALA A 84 16.24 -11.00 10.44
C ALA A 84 16.35 -10.37 9.02
N LEU A 85 15.97 -9.10 8.87
CA LEU A 85 16.10 -8.37 7.60
C LEU A 85 17.56 -8.26 7.16
N ARG A 86 18.49 -8.00 8.08
CA ARG A 86 19.93 -7.98 7.76
C ARG A 86 20.47 -9.36 7.40
N SER A 87 19.94 -10.44 7.99
CA SER A 87 20.37 -11.81 7.67
C SER A 87 20.04 -12.18 6.23
N ARG A 88 18.90 -11.72 5.73
CA ARG A 88 18.51 -11.82 4.32
C ARG A 88 19.48 -11.08 3.38
N TRP A 89 19.84 -9.83 3.71
CA TRP A 89 20.88 -9.11 2.97
C TRP A 89 22.22 -9.87 2.96
N ARG A 90 22.61 -10.47 4.10
CA ARG A 90 23.82 -11.29 4.20
C ARG A 90 23.73 -12.51 3.29
N ARG A 91 22.60 -13.23 3.29
CA ARG A 91 22.34 -14.38 2.41
C ARG A 91 22.58 -14.01 0.94
N ASN A 92 22.03 -12.90 0.47
CA ASN A 92 22.16 -12.48 -0.94
C ASN A 92 23.62 -12.24 -1.37
N ARG A 93 24.54 -12.00 -0.42
CA ARG A 93 25.99 -11.84 -0.68
C ARG A 93 26.80 -13.12 -0.49
N VAL A 94 26.20 -14.20 0.00
CA VAL A 94 26.86 -15.51 0.09
C VAL A 94 26.91 -16.15 -1.30
N PRO A 95 28.05 -16.72 -1.73
CA PRO A 95 28.13 -17.48 -2.98
C PRO A 95 27.30 -18.77 -2.96
N GLN A 96 26.86 -19.24 -4.13
CA GLN A 96 26.30 -20.58 -4.25
C GLN A 96 27.37 -21.66 -4.05
N PRO A 97 27.01 -22.89 -3.60
CA PRO A 97 25.64 -23.33 -3.28
C PRO A 97 25.18 -22.94 -1.87
N LEU A 98 26.07 -22.40 -1.02
CA LEU A 98 25.77 -22.13 0.39
C LEU A 98 24.63 -21.12 0.59
N ARG A 99 24.42 -20.21 -0.36
CA ARG A 99 23.31 -19.25 -0.34
C ARG A 99 21.95 -19.92 -0.13
N ASP A 100 21.71 -21.01 -0.86
CA ASP A 100 20.40 -21.65 -0.95
C ASP A 100 20.10 -22.47 0.33
N GLU A 101 21.16 -22.93 1.01
CA GLU A 101 21.09 -23.62 2.31
C GLU A 101 20.81 -22.69 3.50
N ILE A 102 20.93 -21.35 3.32
CA ILE A 102 20.69 -20.39 4.40
C ILE A 102 19.21 -20.05 4.49
N ILE A 103 18.54 -20.72 5.42
CA ILE A 103 17.12 -20.51 5.72
C ILE A 103 16.85 -19.18 6.46
N PRO A 104 15.66 -18.57 6.27
CA PRO A 104 15.21 -17.42 7.03
C PRO A 104 15.16 -17.69 8.53
N LYS A 105 15.48 -16.65 9.32
CA LYS A 105 15.36 -16.69 10.78
C LYS A 105 13.97 -16.20 11.18
N ASN A 106 12.99 -17.09 11.06
CA ASN A 106 11.60 -16.77 11.42
C ASN A 106 11.49 -16.40 12.92
N ILE A 107 10.48 -15.59 13.22
CA ILE A 107 10.34 -14.91 14.50
C ILE A 107 9.02 -15.30 15.16
N LEU A 108 9.06 -15.58 16.46
CA LEU A 108 7.89 -15.67 17.32
C LEU A 108 7.86 -14.47 18.27
N MET A 109 6.88 -13.58 18.06
CA MET A 109 6.57 -12.45 18.92
C MET A 109 5.56 -12.86 19.99
N ILE A 110 5.91 -12.66 21.26
CA ILE A 110 5.08 -12.99 22.42
C ILE A 110 4.74 -11.69 23.13
N GLY A 111 3.47 -11.44 23.45
CA GLY A 111 3.09 -10.28 24.25
C GLY A 111 1.61 -9.94 24.17
N HIS A 112 1.14 -9.00 24.99
CA HIS A 112 -0.28 -8.63 25.05
C HIS A 112 -0.80 -8.05 23.72
N THR A 113 -2.12 -7.91 23.58
CA THR A 113 -2.73 -7.22 22.45
C THR A 113 -2.37 -5.72 22.49
N GLY A 114 -2.27 -5.09 21.32
CA GLY A 114 -2.05 -3.64 21.24
C GLY A 114 -0.67 -3.11 21.67
N VAL A 115 0.33 -3.97 21.89
CA VAL A 115 1.71 -3.54 22.24
C VAL A 115 2.62 -3.25 21.04
N GLY A 116 2.13 -3.46 19.81
CA GLY A 116 2.86 -3.12 18.57
C GLY A 116 3.37 -4.30 17.72
N LYS A 117 3.04 -5.56 18.03
CA LYS A 117 3.47 -6.76 17.27
C LYS A 117 3.26 -6.63 15.74
N THR A 118 2.03 -6.37 15.33
CA THR A 118 1.67 -6.22 13.91
C THR A 118 2.27 -4.95 13.30
N GLU A 119 2.39 -3.86 14.07
CA GLU A 119 2.91 -2.60 13.56
C GLU A 119 4.42 -2.70 13.28
N ILE A 120 5.19 -3.39 14.12
CA ILE A 120 6.60 -3.70 13.87
C ILE A 120 6.76 -4.46 12.55
N ALA A 121 5.98 -5.53 12.34
CA ALA A 121 6.05 -6.32 11.12
C ALA A 121 5.62 -5.54 9.87
N ARG A 122 4.55 -4.75 9.97
CA ARG A 122 4.05 -3.91 8.88
C ARG A 122 5.07 -2.83 8.48
N ARG A 123 5.66 -2.14 9.47
CA ARG A 123 6.69 -1.10 9.23
C ARG A 123 7.97 -1.69 8.69
N LEU A 124 8.39 -2.86 9.17
CA LEU A 124 9.51 -3.60 8.61
C LEU A 124 9.31 -3.92 7.13
N ALA A 125 8.12 -4.38 6.74
CA ALA A 125 7.84 -4.69 5.35
C ALA A 125 7.80 -3.45 4.46
N LYS A 126 7.20 -2.35 4.94
CA LYS A 126 7.20 -1.07 4.23
C LYS A 126 8.63 -0.54 4.04
N LEU A 127 9.46 -0.63 5.08
CA LEU A 127 10.87 -0.28 5.02
C LEU A 127 11.63 -1.15 4.02
N ALA A 128 11.43 -2.46 4.05
CA ALA A 128 12.10 -3.39 3.13
C ALA A 128 11.56 -3.34 1.69
N GLN A 129 10.50 -2.56 1.41
CA GLN A 129 9.72 -2.61 0.16
C GLN A 129 9.33 -4.05 -0.20
N ALA A 130 8.94 -4.83 0.82
CA ALA A 130 8.64 -6.24 0.71
C ALA A 130 7.12 -6.49 0.64
N PRO A 131 6.66 -7.49 -0.14
CA PRO A 131 5.26 -7.89 -0.08
C PRO A 131 4.93 -8.45 1.30
N PHE A 132 3.78 -8.02 1.84
CA PHE A 132 3.36 -8.32 3.21
C PHE A 132 1.92 -8.78 3.26
N ILE A 133 1.68 -9.86 4.02
CA ILE A 133 0.33 -10.34 4.32
C ILE A 133 0.18 -10.61 5.82
N LYS A 134 -0.94 -10.16 6.40
CA LYS A 134 -1.37 -10.53 7.76
C LYS A 134 -2.45 -11.59 7.64
N VAL A 135 -2.29 -12.72 8.33
CA VAL A 135 -3.29 -13.79 8.40
C VAL A 135 -3.47 -14.22 9.86
N GLU A 136 -4.71 -14.47 10.27
CA GLU A 136 -5.04 -15.00 11.60
C GLU A 136 -5.03 -16.52 11.54
N ALA A 137 -4.30 -17.17 12.46
CA ALA A 137 -4.11 -18.62 12.47
C ALA A 137 -5.43 -19.38 12.71
N THR A 138 -6.36 -18.78 13.44
CA THR A 138 -7.70 -19.32 13.74
C THR A 138 -8.58 -19.49 12.49
N LYS A 139 -8.31 -18.73 11.42
CA LYS A 139 -9.02 -18.80 10.14
C LYS A 139 -9.00 -20.20 9.50
N PHE A 140 -8.00 -21.01 9.84
CA PHE A 140 -7.83 -22.38 9.31
C PHE A 140 -8.44 -23.46 10.22
N THR A 141 -9.01 -23.06 11.37
CA THR A 141 -9.56 -23.99 12.36
C THR A 141 -11.08 -24.17 12.24
N GLU A 142 -11.82 -23.27 11.59
CA GLU A 142 -13.29 -23.26 11.66
C GLU A 142 -13.96 -24.48 10.97
N ILE A 143 -14.86 -25.16 11.71
CA ILE A 143 -15.71 -26.27 11.22
C ILE A 143 -16.68 -25.71 10.18
N GLY A 144 -16.25 -25.66 8.91
CA GLY A 144 -17.09 -25.14 7.83
C GLY A 144 -16.40 -24.79 6.52
N TYR A 145 -15.08 -24.90 6.40
CA TYR A 145 -14.38 -24.45 5.19
C TYR A 145 -13.88 -25.60 4.29
N VAL A 146 -14.76 -26.04 3.38
CA VAL A 146 -14.33 -26.64 2.11
C VAL A 146 -13.74 -25.50 1.26
N GLY A 147 -12.41 -25.32 1.24
CA GLY A 147 -11.75 -24.52 0.19
C GLY A 147 -10.82 -23.37 0.61
N ARG A 148 -10.45 -23.18 1.89
CA ARG A 148 -9.33 -22.29 2.26
C ARG A 148 -8.16 -23.08 2.83
N ASP A 149 -7.37 -23.57 1.89
CA ASP A 149 -6.06 -24.18 2.05
C ASP A 149 -5.04 -23.15 2.59
N VAL A 150 -4.09 -23.60 3.42
CA VAL A 150 -3.03 -22.77 4.01
C VAL A 150 -2.15 -22.14 2.91
N ASP A 151 -2.07 -22.78 1.73
CA ASP A 151 -1.47 -22.21 0.53
C ASP A 151 -2.07 -20.87 0.09
N SER A 152 -3.32 -20.56 0.50
CA SER A 152 -3.92 -19.26 0.23
C SER A 152 -3.10 -18.09 0.77
N ILE A 153 -2.32 -18.30 1.83
CA ILE A 153 -1.37 -17.32 2.37
C ILE A 153 -0.39 -16.87 1.28
N MET A 154 0.16 -17.83 0.53
CA MET A 154 1.13 -17.55 -0.53
C MET A 154 0.47 -16.96 -1.77
N ARG A 155 -0.75 -17.40 -2.11
CA ARG A 155 -1.52 -16.80 -3.22
C ARG A 155 -1.80 -15.32 -2.96
N ASP A 156 -2.25 -14.99 -1.75
CA ASP A 156 -2.51 -13.62 -1.31
C ASP A 156 -1.22 -12.78 -1.24
N LEU A 157 -0.10 -13.39 -0.83
CA LEU A 157 1.21 -12.72 -0.82
C LEU A 157 1.69 -12.37 -2.24
N VAL A 158 1.50 -13.27 -3.21
CA VAL A 158 1.83 -12.98 -4.63
C VAL A 158 0.91 -11.90 -5.19
N ASP A 159 -0.38 -11.90 -4.84
CA ASP A 159 -1.29 -10.78 -5.19
C ASP A 159 -0.75 -9.44 -4.68
N ARG A 160 -0.25 -9.39 -3.43
CA ARG A 160 0.40 -8.19 -2.87
C ARG A 160 1.70 -7.82 -3.58
N ALA A 161 2.49 -8.82 -3.98
CA ALA A 161 3.72 -8.59 -4.74
C ALA A 161 3.44 -7.98 -6.11
N VAL A 162 2.41 -8.46 -6.83
CA VAL A 162 2.01 -7.89 -8.13
C VAL A 162 1.62 -6.42 -7.99
N LEU A 163 0.85 -6.07 -6.96
CA LEU A 163 0.50 -4.66 -6.70
C LEU A 163 1.73 -3.80 -6.42
N LEU A 164 2.65 -4.29 -5.57
CA LEU A 164 3.87 -3.58 -5.23
C LEU A 164 4.77 -3.35 -6.45
N VAL A 165 4.95 -4.38 -7.29
CA VAL A 165 5.73 -4.27 -8.53
C VAL A 165 5.05 -3.32 -9.51
N LYS A 166 3.73 -3.41 -9.68
CA LYS A 166 2.98 -2.48 -10.54
C LYS A 166 3.17 -1.03 -10.12
N GLU A 167 3.05 -0.72 -8.83
CA GLU A 167 3.28 0.63 -8.32
C GLU A 167 4.71 1.12 -8.59
N LYS A 168 5.71 0.25 -8.41
CA LYS A 168 7.11 0.58 -8.73
C LYS A 168 7.31 0.88 -10.21
N TYR A 169 6.80 0.02 -11.10
CA TYR A 169 6.91 0.22 -12.54
C TYR A 169 6.15 1.47 -13.01
N ARG A 170 4.97 1.75 -12.46
CA ARG A 170 4.20 2.97 -12.75
C ARG A 170 5.02 4.23 -12.50
N LYS A 171 5.80 4.28 -11.41
CA LYS A 171 6.69 5.41 -11.13
C LYS A 171 7.79 5.56 -12.18
N VAL A 172 8.45 4.45 -12.55
CA VAL A 172 9.54 4.43 -13.53
C VAL A 172 9.06 4.91 -14.90
N VAL A 173 7.90 4.46 -15.36
CA VAL A 173 7.38 4.84 -16.69
C VAL A 173 6.63 6.17 -16.70
N ARG A 174 6.40 6.80 -15.54
CA ARG A 174 5.58 8.02 -15.42
C ARG A 174 6.11 9.19 -16.23
N LYS A 175 7.44 9.40 -16.25
CA LYS A 175 8.07 10.47 -17.05
C LYS A 175 7.82 10.26 -18.54
N GLN A 176 7.97 9.02 -19.02
CA GLN A 176 7.71 8.67 -20.42
C GLN A 176 6.22 8.76 -20.77
N ALA A 177 5.34 8.24 -19.91
CA ALA A 177 3.88 8.31 -20.08
C ALA A 177 3.39 9.77 -20.14
N ARG A 178 3.95 10.65 -19.29
CA ARG A 178 3.65 12.08 -19.30
C ARG A 178 4.00 12.72 -20.64
N LYS A 179 5.17 12.41 -21.19
CA LYS A 179 5.59 12.92 -22.51
C LYS A 179 4.63 12.45 -23.61
N SER A 180 4.28 11.17 -23.64
CA SER A 180 3.30 10.63 -24.60
C SER A 180 1.93 11.30 -24.47
N ALA A 181 1.45 11.49 -23.23
CA ALA A 181 0.17 12.16 -22.97
C ALA A 181 0.20 13.64 -23.41
N GLU A 182 1.30 14.36 -23.14
CA GLU A 182 1.52 15.74 -23.61
C GLU A 182 1.48 15.82 -25.14
N ASP A 183 2.13 14.89 -25.84
CA ASP A 183 2.14 14.87 -27.31
C ASP A 183 0.74 14.57 -27.90
N ILE A 184 -0.07 13.72 -27.25
CA ILE A 184 -1.47 13.48 -27.67
C ILE A 184 -2.30 14.76 -27.51
N ILE A 185 -2.19 15.43 -26.36
CA ILE A 185 -2.90 16.69 -26.10
C ILE A 185 -2.50 17.77 -27.10
N LEU A 186 -1.20 17.90 -27.38
CA LEU A 186 -0.70 18.85 -28.37
C LEU A 186 -1.29 18.58 -29.75
N ASN A 187 -1.29 17.32 -30.20
CA ASN A 187 -1.89 16.96 -31.48
C ASN A 187 -3.40 17.26 -31.54
N CYS A 188 -4.12 17.15 -30.42
CA CYS A 188 -5.52 17.56 -30.34
C CYS A 188 -5.71 19.09 -30.42
N LEU A 189 -4.76 19.88 -29.91
CA LEU A 189 -4.83 21.35 -29.89
C LEU A 189 -4.42 22.00 -31.21
N VAL A 190 -3.32 21.55 -31.82
CA VAL A 190 -2.77 22.17 -33.04
C VAL A 190 -3.06 21.39 -34.32
N GLY A 191 -3.54 20.15 -34.19
CA GLY A 191 -3.68 19.20 -35.30
C GLY A 191 -2.41 18.39 -35.56
N ALA A 192 -2.57 17.16 -36.04
CA ALA A 192 -1.45 16.23 -36.25
C ALA A 192 -0.40 16.75 -37.26
N ASP A 193 -0.86 17.50 -38.27
CA ASP A 193 -0.04 18.02 -39.38
C ASP A 193 0.63 19.38 -39.07
N ALA A 194 0.52 19.89 -37.85
CA ALA A 194 1.17 21.15 -37.47
C ALA A 194 2.70 21.06 -37.55
N SER A 195 3.35 22.17 -37.94
CA SER A 195 4.81 22.24 -38.02
C SER A 195 5.46 22.02 -36.65
N GLU A 196 6.71 21.54 -36.62
CA GLU A 196 7.44 21.31 -35.38
C GLU A 196 7.66 22.60 -34.59
N GLU A 197 7.84 23.74 -35.26
CA GLU A 197 7.91 25.06 -34.61
C GLU A 197 6.60 25.40 -33.90
N THR A 198 5.47 25.11 -34.54
CA THR A 198 4.13 25.33 -33.96
C THR A 198 3.91 24.42 -32.75
N LYS A 199 4.25 23.13 -32.86
CA LYS A 199 4.16 22.17 -31.74
C LYS A 199 5.03 22.59 -30.56
N ASN A 200 6.25 23.06 -30.81
CA ASN A 200 7.16 23.54 -29.76
C ASN A 200 6.60 24.78 -29.05
N ALA A 201 6.09 25.76 -29.80
CA ALA A 201 5.48 26.95 -29.21
C ALA A 201 4.27 26.60 -28.32
N PHE A 202 3.40 25.69 -28.77
CA PHE A 202 2.25 25.25 -27.98
C PHE A 202 2.64 24.35 -26.81
N ARG A 203 3.74 23.58 -26.90
CA ARG A 203 4.27 22.78 -25.80
C ARG A 203 4.68 23.65 -24.61
N HIS A 204 5.38 24.76 -24.86
CA HIS A 204 5.72 25.71 -23.80
C HIS A 204 4.47 26.30 -23.12
N LYS A 205 3.48 26.74 -23.90
CA LYS A 205 2.22 27.27 -23.37
C LYS A 205 1.37 26.24 -22.62
N LEU A 206 1.37 24.99 -23.09
CA LEU A 206 0.69 23.88 -22.42
C LEU A 206 1.34 23.58 -21.06
N ARG A 207 2.67 23.64 -20.97
CA ARG A 207 3.41 23.49 -19.71
C ARG A 207 3.22 24.68 -18.78
N ALA A 208 3.06 25.88 -19.32
CA ALA A 208 2.70 27.08 -18.57
C ALA A 208 1.25 27.10 -18.07
N GLY A 209 0.43 26.10 -18.41
CA GLY A 209 -0.96 25.99 -17.95
C GLY A 209 -1.94 26.93 -18.66
N GLU A 210 -1.57 27.52 -19.80
CA GLU A 210 -2.42 28.48 -20.51
C GLU A 210 -3.68 27.82 -21.14
N TYR A 211 -3.66 26.51 -21.35
CA TYR A 211 -4.71 25.78 -22.06
C TYR A 211 -5.55 24.84 -21.19
N GLU A 212 -5.40 24.84 -19.87
CA GLU A 212 -6.07 23.87 -18.96
C GLU A 212 -7.60 23.79 -19.15
N ASN A 213 -8.24 24.93 -19.39
CA ASN A 213 -9.69 25.04 -19.55
C ASN A 213 -10.16 24.85 -21.01
N SER A 214 -9.26 24.60 -21.95
CA SER A 214 -9.62 24.39 -23.35
C SER A 214 -10.25 23.02 -23.52
N GLU A 215 -11.31 22.94 -24.32
CA GLU A 215 -11.96 21.66 -24.62
C GLU A 215 -11.21 20.93 -25.74
N ILE A 216 -10.90 19.67 -25.50
CA ILE A 216 -10.29 18.77 -26.49
C ILE A 216 -11.06 17.46 -26.57
N SER A 217 -11.03 16.86 -27.76
CA SER A 217 -11.57 15.52 -27.98
C SER A 217 -10.43 14.50 -27.96
N ILE A 218 -10.48 13.56 -27.02
CA ILE A 218 -9.49 12.49 -26.87
C ILE A 218 -10.14 11.11 -27.05
N ASN A 219 -9.39 10.17 -27.60
CA ASN A 219 -9.81 8.78 -27.72
C ASN A 219 -9.35 7.99 -26.50
N VAL A 220 -10.29 7.43 -25.75
CA VAL A 220 -10.02 6.69 -24.51
C VAL A 220 -10.55 5.28 -24.64
N LYS A 221 -9.87 4.30 -24.04
CA LYS A 221 -10.38 2.92 -23.96
C LYS A 221 -11.69 2.86 -23.16
N ASP A 222 -12.70 2.18 -23.71
CA ASP A 222 -13.96 1.94 -23.01
C ASP A 222 -13.78 0.81 -21.99
N ASN A 223 -13.68 1.18 -20.70
CA ASN A 223 -13.46 0.26 -19.58
C ASN A 223 -14.74 -0.01 -18.77
N ARG A 224 -15.92 0.34 -19.28
CA ARG A 224 -17.17 -0.08 -18.65
C ARG A 224 -17.25 -1.60 -18.70
N LYS A 225 -17.16 -2.25 -17.55
CA LYS A 225 -17.72 -3.60 -17.39
C LYS A 225 -19.21 -3.48 -17.71
N SER A 226 -19.61 -3.81 -18.94
CA SER A 226 -21.01 -3.94 -19.30
C SER A 226 -21.64 -4.97 -18.36
N MET A 227 -22.37 -4.49 -17.35
CA MET A 227 -23.41 -5.30 -16.74
C MET A 227 -24.41 -5.60 -17.86
N PRO A 228 -24.70 -6.88 -18.18
CA PRO A 228 -25.68 -7.19 -19.20
C PRO A 228 -27.02 -6.56 -18.81
N PRO A 229 -27.74 -5.88 -19.73
CA PRO A 229 -29.10 -5.45 -19.45
C PRO A 229 -29.96 -6.68 -19.18
N SER A 230 -30.45 -6.84 -17.95
CA SER A 230 -31.40 -7.89 -17.58
C SER A 230 -32.77 -7.52 -18.15
N PHE A 231 -33.31 -8.35 -19.04
CA PHE A 231 -34.68 -8.24 -19.53
C PHE A 231 -35.56 -9.20 -18.71
N ASP A 232 -36.57 -8.67 -18.03
CA ASP A 232 -37.59 -9.50 -17.39
C ASP A 232 -38.59 -9.99 -18.46
N VAL A 233 -38.71 -11.31 -18.61
CA VAL A 233 -39.70 -11.93 -19.50
C VAL A 233 -41.06 -11.93 -18.80
N PRO A 234 -42.10 -11.26 -19.35
CA PRO A 234 -43.43 -11.26 -18.74
C PRO A 234 -44.00 -12.68 -18.68
N GLY A 235 -44.25 -13.18 -17.46
CA GLY A 235 -44.94 -14.46 -17.23
C GLY A 235 -44.12 -15.59 -16.60
N MET A 236 -42.81 -15.41 -16.34
CA MET A 236 -42.00 -16.38 -15.59
C MET A 236 -41.31 -15.73 -14.37
N PRO A 237 -41.73 -16.06 -13.13
CA PRO A 237 -41.01 -15.62 -11.93
C PRO A 237 -39.65 -16.33 -11.87
N GLY A 238 -38.55 -15.58 -11.90
CA GLY A 238 -37.19 -16.10 -11.63
C GLY A 238 -36.39 -16.62 -12.83
N GLY A 239 -36.89 -16.47 -14.07
CA GLY A 239 -36.16 -16.85 -15.28
C GLY A 239 -35.34 -15.72 -15.88
N GLN A 240 -34.20 -15.35 -15.28
CA GLN A 240 -33.23 -14.45 -15.93
C GLN A 240 -32.46 -15.22 -17.01
N VAL A 241 -32.85 -15.06 -18.27
CA VAL A 241 -32.06 -15.54 -19.41
C VAL A 241 -31.12 -14.42 -19.83
N GLY A 242 -29.83 -14.58 -19.51
CA GLY A 242 -28.79 -13.68 -20.00
C GLY A 242 -28.68 -13.79 -21.52
N ILE A 243 -29.16 -12.79 -22.25
CA ILE A 243 -28.84 -12.65 -23.67
C ILE A 243 -27.36 -12.29 -23.71
N MET A 244 -26.50 -13.25 -24.05
CA MET A 244 -25.11 -12.95 -24.39
C MET A 244 -25.14 -11.93 -25.52
N ASN A 245 -24.58 -10.74 -25.28
CA ASN A 245 -24.51 -9.69 -26.28
C ASN A 245 -23.81 -10.25 -27.52
N ILE A 246 -24.57 -10.47 -28.60
CA ILE A 246 -24.03 -10.95 -29.88
C ILE A 246 -22.92 -10.00 -30.36
N ASN A 247 -23.00 -8.71 -30.02
CA ASN A 247 -21.95 -7.72 -30.27
C ASN A 247 -20.61 -8.06 -29.59
N GLU A 248 -20.60 -8.62 -28.37
CA GLU A 248 -19.36 -8.98 -27.66
C GLU A 248 -18.71 -10.26 -28.20
N ILE A 249 -19.53 -11.23 -28.65
CA ILE A 249 -19.04 -12.46 -29.28
C ILE A 249 -18.49 -12.14 -30.68
N VAL A 250 -19.18 -11.30 -31.45
CA VAL A 250 -18.74 -10.88 -32.79
C VAL A 250 -17.45 -10.03 -32.70
N GLN A 251 -17.30 -9.16 -31.70
CA GLN A 251 -16.05 -8.41 -31.47
C GLN A 251 -14.86 -9.29 -31.05
N LYS A 252 -15.09 -10.33 -30.25
CA LYS A 252 -14.03 -11.29 -29.90
C LYS A 252 -13.57 -12.13 -31.10
N VAL A 253 -14.47 -12.42 -32.04
CA VAL A 253 -14.19 -13.28 -33.21
C VAL A 253 -13.55 -12.51 -34.37
N LEU A 254 -13.82 -11.21 -34.52
CA LEU A 254 -13.32 -10.37 -35.62
C LEU A 254 -11.99 -9.64 -35.34
N GLY A 255 -11.26 -10.01 -34.29
CA GLY A 255 -9.99 -9.36 -33.94
C GLY A 255 -10.24 -8.07 -33.16
N GLY A 256 -10.34 -8.21 -31.84
CA GLY A 256 -10.70 -7.14 -30.91
C GLY A 256 -9.71 -5.98 -30.90
N ASN A 257 -9.95 -4.98 -31.74
CA ASN A 257 -9.58 -3.62 -31.40
C ASN A 257 -10.44 -3.20 -30.22
N LYS A 258 -9.79 -2.94 -29.09
CA LYS A 258 -10.38 -2.37 -27.87
C LYS A 258 -11.28 -1.21 -28.30
N LEU A 259 -12.58 -1.29 -27.98
CA LEU A 259 -13.53 -0.19 -28.18
C LEU A 259 -12.92 1.08 -27.59
N SER A 260 -12.51 1.99 -28.46
CA SER A 260 -12.10 3.34 -28.06
C SER A 260 -13.29 4.25 -28.31
N ARG A 261 -13.56 5.14 -27.36
CA ARG A 261 -14.60 6.16 -27.50
C ARG A 261 -13.94 7.53 -27.50
N THR A 262 -14.40 8.40 -28.38
CA THR A 262 -14.02 9.80 -28.36
C THR A 262 -14.83 10.50 -27.27
N ILE A 263 -14.16 11.19 -26.36
CA ILE A 263 -14.78 12.03 -25.34
C ILE A 263 -14.31 13.46 -25.51
N SER A 264 -15.21 14.41 -25.35
CA SER A 264 -14.85 15.83 -25.20
C SER A 264 -14.69 16.12 -23.70
N THR A 265 -13.57 16.72 -23.33
CA THR A 265 -13.20 17.03 -21.94
C THR A 265 -12.20 18.19 -21.94
N THR A 266 -11.91 18.77 -20.77
CA THR A 266 -10.90 19.81 -20.65
C THR A 266 -9.49 19.24 -20.78
N VAL A 267 -8.51 20.05 -21.18
CA VAL A 267 -7.09 19.66 -21.20
C VAL A 267 -6.63 19.15 -19.84
N LYS A 268 -7.08 19.76 -18.74
CA LYS A 268 -6.76 19.36 -17.39
C LYS A 268 -7.17 17.91 -17.10
N GLU A 269 -8.45 17.59 -17.34
CA GLU A 269 -9.01 16.25 -17.15
C GLU A 269 -8.41 15.24 -18.14
N ALA A 270 -8.24 15.63 -19.40
CA ALA A 270 -7.62 14.80 -20.41
C ALA A 270 -6.19 14.37 -20.03
N ARG A 271 -5.41 15.27 -19.40
CA ARG A 271 -4.06 14.97 -18.95
C ARG A 271 -4.03 13.84 -17.93
N GLU A 272 -4.93 13.84 -16.95
CA GLU A 272 -5.02 12.79 -15.95
C GLU A 272 -5.40 11.45 -16.60
N ILE A 273 -6.42 11.45 -17.46
CA ILE A 273 -6.90 10.24 -18.14
C ILE A 273 -5.82 9.64 -19.05
N LEU A 274 -5.17 10.48 -19.86
CA LEU A 274 -4.14 10.04 -20.80
C LEU A 274 -2.87 9.58 -20.07
N LEU A 275 -2.49 10.24 -18.97
CA LEU A 275 -1.35 9.81 -18.17
C LEU A 275 -1.55 8.39 -17.65
N ASP A 276 -2.72 8.08 -17.11
CA ASP A 276 -3.04 6.73 -16.63
C ASP A 276 -3.06 5.71 -17.77
N GLU A 277 -3.68 6.04 -18.92
CA GLU A 277 -3.76 5.13 -20.06
C GLU A 277 -2.39 4.85 -20.69
N GLU A 278 -1.55 5.89 -20.89
CA GLU A 278 -0.20 5.74 -21.42
C GLU A 278 0.70 4.99 -20.44
N THR A 279 0.54 5.22 -19.13
CA THR A 279 1.22 4.44 -18.11
C THR A 279 0.89 2.95 -18.23
N GLU A 280 -0.39 2.61 -18.40
CA GLU A 280 -0.81 1.21 -18.59
C GLU A 280 -0.32 0.59 -19.91
N LYS A 281 -0.16 1.38 -20.98
CA LYS A 281 0.39 0.89 -22.26
C LYS A 281 1.86 0.53 -22.18
N LEU A 282 2.64 1.26 -21.37
CA LEU A 282 4.08 1.04 -21.19
C LEU A 282 4.39 -0.13 -20.25
N ILE A 283 3.39 -0.69 -19.59
CA ILE A 283 3.54 -1.77 -18.63
C ILE A 283 3.53 -3.15 -19.33
N ASP A 284 4.63 -3.89 -19.15
CA ASP A 284 4.73 -5.31 -19.52
C ASP A 284 4.24 -6.18 -18.34
N GLU A 285 3.05 -6.75 -18.50
CA GLU A 285 2.43 -7.63 -17.50
C GLU A 285 3.24 -8.91 -17.23
N ASP A 286 3.89 -9.49 -18.24
CA ASP A 286 4.70 -10.70 -18.08
C ASP A 286 5.99 -10.42 -17.29
N LYS A 287 6.57 -9.23 -17.49
CA LYS A 287 7.72 -8.77 -16.69
C LYS A 287 7.31 -8.52 -15.24
N ILE A 288 6.15 -7.91 -15.00
CA ILE A 288 5.61 -7.70 -13.66
C ILE A 288 5.40 -9.02 -12.95
N VAL A 289 4.74 -9.98 -13.61
CA VAL A 289 4.41 -11.28 -13.00
C VAL A 289 5.69 -12.02 -12.61
N ARG A 290 6.69 -12.06 -13.49
CA ARG A 290 7.99 -12.69 -13.18
C ARG A 290 8.69 -12.05 -11.99
N GLU A 291 8.76 -10.71 -11.97
CA GLU A 291 9.36 -9.99 -10.84
C GLU A 291 8.56 -10.18 -9.55
N ALA A 292 7.22 -10.17 -9.63
CA ALA A 292 6.33 -10.37 -8.49
C ALA A 292 6.53 -11.75 -7.84
N LEU A 293 6.61 -12.82 -8.63
CA LEU A 293 6.92 -14.17 -8.14
C LEU A 293 8.30 -14.20 -7.48
N HIS A 294 9.29 -13.56 -8.09
CA HIS A 294 10.66 -13.50 -7.55
C HIS A 294 10.71 -12.77 -6.20
N ILE A 295 10.09 -11.59 -6.07
CA ILE A 295 10.07 -10.84 -4.81
C ILE A 295 9.15 -11.49 -3.77
N ALA A 296 8.10 -12.21 -4.16
CA ALA A 296 7.27 -12.93 -3.20
C ALA A 296 8.04 -14.08 -2.56
N SER A 297 8.76 -14.87 -3.35
CA SER A 297 9.57 -16.01 -2.90
C SER A 297 10.78 -15.56 -2.08
N ASN A 298 11.52 -14.57 -2.58
CA ASN A 298 12.74 -14.12 -1.91
C ASN A 298 12.46 -13.11 -0.83
N GLU A 299 11.57 -12.14 -1.10
CA GLU A 299 11.34 -10.93 -0.31
C GLU A 299 10.07 -10.88 0.52
N GLY A 300 9.18 -11.84 0.36
CA GLY A 300 7.94 -11.93 1.11
C GLY A 300 8.08 -11.98 2.62
N ILE A 301 7.13 -11.32 3.29
CA ILE A 301 6.96 -11.36 4.74
C ILE A 301 5.53 -11.79 5.05
N VAL A 302 5.39 -12.89 5.78
CA VAL A 302 4.10 -13.41 6.25
C VAL A 302 3.99 -13.19 7.74
N PHE A 303 2.94 -12.49 8.18
CA PHE A 303 2.62 -12.31 9.59
C PHE A 303 1.45 -13.22 10.00
N LEU A 304 1.76 -14.23 10.82
CA LEU A 304 0.79 -15.18 11.36
C LEU A 304 0.36 -14.71 12.77
N ASP A 305 -0.80 -14.09 12.86
CA ASP A 305 -1.34 -13.59 14.13
C ASP A 305 -2.11 -14.70 14.88
N GLU A 306 -2.19 -14.56 16.19
CA GLU A 306 -2.92 -15.45 17.09
C GLU A 306 -2.50 -16.93 17.02
N ILE A 307 -1.21 -17.20 16.82
CA ILE A 307 -0.69 -18.58 16.75
C ILE A 307 -0.86 -19.35 18.07
N ASP A 308 -0.99 -18.63 19.19
CA ASP A 308 -1.24 -19.21 20.50
C ASP A 308 -2.63 -19.87 20.59
N LYS A 309 -3.61 -19.43 19.77
CA LYS A 309 -4.95 -20.02 19.73
C LYS A 309 -4.98 -21.41 19.11
N ILE A 310 -4.05 -21.72 18.21
CA ILE A 310 -3.88 -23.06 17.64
C ILE A 310 -2.93 -23.95 18.46
N ALA A 311 -2.22 -23.38 19.43
CA ALA A 311 -1.37 -24.10 20.38
C ALA A 311 -2.15 -24.64 21.59
N ALA A 312 -3.22 -23.96 21.98
CA ALA A 312 -4.01 -24.30 23.16
C ALA A 312 -4.65 -25.70 23.01
N ARG A 313 -4.23 -26.64 23.87
CA ARG A 313 -4.81 -27.97 23.99
C ARG A 313 -6.19 -27.87 24.61
N THR A 314 -7.20 -28.49 23.99
CA THR A 314 -8.50 -28.69 24.63
C THR A 314 -8.72 -30.17 24.92
N GLU A 315 -9.12 -30.49 26.15
CA GLU A 315 -9.37 -31.87 26.61
C GLU A 315 -10.77 -32.41 26.22
N VAL A 316 -11.58 -31.62 25.51
CA VAL A 316 -12.97 -31.99 25.18
C VAL A 316 -13.03 -32.78 23.87
N ARG A 317 -13.56 -34.01 23.94
CA ARG A 317 -13.85 -34.85 22.76
C ARG A 317 -14.85 -34.15 21.83
N GLY A 318 -14.43 -33.84 20.61
CA GLY A 318 -15.28 -33.27 19.56
C GLY A 318 -14.84 -31.90 19.03
N GLU A 319 -13.76 -31.32 19.54
CA GLU A 319 -13.26 -30.03 19.05
C GLU A 319 -12.43 -30.13 17.77
N VAL A 320 -12.57 -29.07 16.98
CA VAL A 320 -11.71 -28.57 15.90
C VAL A 320 -10.24 -29.05 15.95
N ASN A 321 -9.73 -29.57 14.83
CA ASN A 321 -8.36 -30.04 14.69
C ASN A 321 -7.32 -28.89 14.61
N ARG A 322 -7.03 -28.23 15.74
CA ARG A 322 -6.05 -27.14 15.85
C ARG A 322 -4.61 -27.58 15.57
N GLU A 323 -4.26 -28.82 15.94
CA GLU A 323 -2.96 -29.41 15.63
C GLU A 323 -2.79 -29.63 14.12
N GLY A 324 -3.87 -30.00 13.42
CA GLY A 324 -3.90 -30.10 11.96
C GLY A 324 -3.43 -28.81 11.28
N VAL A 325 -3.92 -27.66 11.74
CA VAL A 325 -3.48 -26.35 11.20
C VAL A 325 -1.98 -26.11 11.39
N GLN A 326 -1.42 -26.50 12.54
CA GLN A 326 0.03 -26.40 12.73
C GLN A 326 0.79 -27.27 11.74
N ARG A 327 0.31 -28.50 11.48
CA ARG A 327 0.92 -29.42 10.50
C ARG A 327 0.79 -28.91 9.08
N ASP A 328 -0.34 -28.31 8.72
CA ASP A 328 -0.58 -27.74 7.40
C ASP A 328 0.25 -26.47 7.15
N LEU A 329 0.61 -25.74 8.21
CA LEU A 329 1.54 -24.61 8.13
C LEU A 329 3.00 -25.05 7.94
N LEU A 330 3.41 -26.23 8.44
CA LEU A 330 4.80 -26.68 8.38
C LEU A 330 5.38 -26.61 6.96
N PRO A 331 4.77 -27.20 5.91
CA PRO A 331 5.32 -27.13 4.55
C PRO A 331 5.67 -25.72 4.09
N LEU A 332 4.88 -24.70 4.46
CA LEU A 332 5.17 -23.32 4.10
C LEU A 332 6.42 -22.78 4.81
N LEU A 333 6.63 -23.12 6.10
CA LEU A 333 7.82 -22.72 6.86
C LEU A 333 9.07 -23.53 6.50
N GLU A 334 8.90 -24.77 6.02
CA GLU A 334 10.01 -25.65 5.65
C GLU A 334 10.54 -25.39 4.23
N GLY A 335 9.67 -24.89 3.35
CA GLY A 335 9.95 -24.71 1.93
C GLY A 335 9.08 -25.64 1.10
N THR A 336 8.13 -25.06 0.37
CA THR A 336 7.28 -25.77 -0.59
C THR A 336 7.00 -24.91 -1.81
N SER A 337 6.48 -25.53 -2.86
CA SER A 337 6.02 -24.85 -4.07
C SER A 337 4.50 -24.73 -4.06
N VAL A 338 4.00 -23.50 -4.10
CA VAL A 338 2.57 -23.19 -4.14
C VAL A 338 2.18 -22.70 -5.53
N SER A 339 1.13 -23.31 -6.10
CA SER A 339 0.56 -22.86 -7.37
C SER A 339 -0.35 -21.65 -7.17
N THR A 340 -0.14 -20.61 -7.98
CA THR A 340 -0.95 -19.39 -8.01
C THR A 340 -1.44 -19.12 -9.43
N LYS A 341 -2.41 -18.20 -9.58
CA LYS A 341 -2.89 -17.77 -10.90
C LYS A 341 -1.82 -17.07 -11.76
N TYR A 342 -0.68 -16.70 -11.16
CA TYR A 342 0.44 -16.06 -11.83
C TYR A 342 1.59 -17.01 -12.15
N GLY A 343 1.51 -18.26 -11.68
CA GLY A 343 2.59 -19.24 -11.74
C GLY A 343 2.93 -19.80 -10.37
N THR A 344 3.98 -20.61 -10.31
CA THR A 344 4.42 -21.26 -9.07
C THR A 344 5.35 -20.34 -8.28
N VAL A 345 5.14 -20.27 -6.96
CA VAL A 345 6.01 -19.55 -6.02
C VAL A 345 6.57 -20.52 -4.99
N THR A 346 7.84 -20.38 -4.62
CA THR A 346 8.46 -21.18 -3.56
C THR A 346 8.52 -20.41 -2.24
N THR A 347 8.49 -21.11 -1.11
CA THR A 347 8.45 -20.49 0.22
C THR A 347 9.77 -20.54 1.00
N ASP A 348 10.83 -21.13 0.43
CA ASP A 348 12.12 -21.41 1.08
C ASP A 348 12.77 -20.17 1.75
N HIS A 349 12.46 -18.99 1.23
CA HIS A 349 13.11 -17.74 1.58
C HIS A 349 12.16 -16.66 2.11
N VAL A 350 10.89 -17.00 2.29
CA VAL A 350 9.86 -16.14 2.89
C VAL A 350 10.12 -15.99 4.38
N LEU A 351 10.07 -14.76 4.89
CA LEU A 351 10.19 -14.51 6.32
C LEU A 351 8.83 -14.68 7.01
N PHE A 352 8.74 -15.63 7.93
CA PHE A 352 7.56 -15.79 8.77
C PHE A 352 7.75 -15.08 10.12
N ILE A 353 6.78 -14.25 10.48
CA ILE A 353 6.67 -13.63 11.81
C ILE A 353 5.36 -14.12 12.43
N ALA A 354 5.47 -15.06 13.36
CA ALA A 354 4.36 -15.52 14.16
C ALA A 354 4.18 -14.64 15.39
N SER A 355 2.93 -14.47 15.82
CA SER A 355 2.56 -13.60 16.94
C SER A 355 1.49 -14.28 17.78
N GLY A 356 1.59 -14.13 19.11
CA GLY A 356 0.58 -14.63 20.03
C GLY A 356 0.63 -13.92 21.38
N ALA A 357 -0.49 -13.97 22.11
CA ALA A 357 -0.54 -13.46 23.48
C ALA A 357 -0.03 -14.49 24.50
N PHE A 358 -0.26 -15.78 24.23
CA PHE A 358 0.18 -16.89 25.07
C PHE A 358 -0.34 -16.78 26.51
N HIS A 359 -1.60 -16.33 26.67
CA HIS A 359 -2.29 -16.29 27.96
C HIS A 359 -2.78 -17.68 28.40
N LEU A 360 -3.32 -18.46 27.46
CA LEU A 360 -3.93 -19.77 27.71
C LEU A 360 -3.03 -20.95 27.27
N ALA A 361 -1.95 -20.66 26.56
CA ALA A 361 -1.00 -21.64 26.04
C ALA A 361 0.40 -21.06 26.19
N LYS A 362 1.40 -21.93 26.20
CA LYS A 362 2.82 -21.55 26.19
C LYS A 362 3.41 -21.82 24.80
N PRO A 363 4.48 -21.12 24.40
CA PRO A 363 5.20 -21.44 23.17
C PRO A 363 5.67 -22.91 23.08
N SER A 364 5.90 -23.56 24.23
CA SER A 364 6.24 -24.98 24.32
C SER A 364 5.11 -25.93 23.92
N ASP A 365 3.86 -25.44 23.86
CA ASP A 365 2.68 -26.25 23.52
C ASP A 365 2.48 -26.37 21.99
N LEU A 366 3.21 -25.57 21.20
CA LEU A 366 3.32 -25.75 19.75
C LEU A 366 4.03 -27.07 19.42
N LEU A 367 3.77 -27.62 18.23
CA LEU A 367 4.46 -28.79 17.73
C LEU A 367 5.99 -28.59 17.74
N PRO A 368 6.79 -29.59 18.17
CA PRO A 368 8.25 -29.49 18.20
C PRO A 368 8.85 -29.05 16.85
N GLU A 369 8.29 -29.53 15.74
CA GLU A 369 8.68 -29.19 14.37
C GLU A 369 8.49 -27.69 14.12
N LEU A 370 7.34 -27.14 14.50
CA LEU A 370 7.03 -25.73 14.30
C LEU A 370 7.89 -24.82 15.20
N GLN A 371 8.18 -25.27 16.42
CA GLN A 371 9.12 -24.59 17.31
C GLN A 371 10.52 -24.51 16.71
N GLY A 372 10.99 -25.59 16.06
CA GLY A 372 12.28 -25.61 15.37
C GLY A 372 12.35 -24.62 14.21
N ARG A 373 11.22 -24.33 13.56
CA ARG A 373 11.12 -23.35 12.47
C ARG A 373 10.89 -21.91 12.92
N LEU A 374 10.75 -21.65 14.24
CA LEU A 374 10.60 -20.32 14.85
C LEU A 374 11.75 -20.06 15.85
N PRO A 375 13.01 -19.97 15.40
CA PRO A 375 14.18 -19.93 16.28
C PRO A 375 14.35 -18.62 17.05
N ILE A 376 13.87 -17.49 16.50
CA ILE A 376 13.98 -16.19 17.16
C ILE A 376 12.73 -15.95 17.99
N ARG A 377 12.86 -15.97 19.32
CA ARG A 377 11.76 -15.68 20.24
C ARG A 377 11.98 -14.33 20.87
N VAL A 378 10.97 -13.47 20.84
CA VAL A 378 11.04 -12.13 21.42
C VAL A 378 9.77 -11.79 22.17
N GLU A 379 9.94 -11.27 23.38
CA GLU A 379 8.86 -10.83 24.24
C GLU A 379 8.68 -9.31 24.14
N LEU A 380 7.44 -8.89 23.88
CA LEU A 380 7.03 -7.50 23.84
C LEU A 380 6.42 -7.14 25.19
N GLN A 381 6.88 -6.01 25.73
CA GLN A 381 6.50 -5.56 27.06
C GLN A 381 5.10 -4.90 27.02
N PRO A 382 4.30 -5.02 28.10
CA PRO A 382 3.10 -4.22 28.27
C PRO A 382 3.43 -2.72 28.19
N LEU A 383 2.48 -1.92 27.68
CA LEU A 383 2.66 -0.47 27.57
C LEU A 383 2.30 0.22 28.90
N SER A 384 3.18 1.09 29.36
CA SER A 384 2.91 1.97 30.50
C SER A 384 2.07 3.19 30.07
N ARG A 385 1.55 3.95 31.05
CA ARG A 385 0.91 5.25 30.77
C ARG A 385 1.86 6.19 30.04
N ASP A 386 3.13 6.23 30.44
CA ASP A 386 4.12 7.11 29.83
C ASP A 386 4.40 6.67 28.38
N ASP A 387 4.37 5.37 28.08
CA ASP A 387 4.42 4.89 26.70
C ASP A 387 3.20 5.34 25.89
N LEU A 388 1.99 5.37 26.47
CA LEU A 388 0.80 5.88 25.79
C LEU A 388 0.89 7.38 25.48
N VAL A 389 1.43 8.20 26.40
CA VAL A 389 1.73 9.62 26.14
C VAL A 389 2.69 9.76 24.96
N ARG A 390 3.76 8.96 24.96
CA ARG A 390 4.74 8.95 23.87
C ARG A 390 4.12 8.49 22.56
N ILE A 391 3.23 7.50 22.56
CA ILE A 391 2.50 7.04 21.36
C ILE A 391 1.62 8.15 20.77
N LEU A 392 1.04 9.02 21.61
CA LEU A 392 0.25 10.16 21.16
C LEU A 392 1.10 11.29 20.56
N THR A 393 2.41 11.35 20.85
CA THR A 393 3.24 12.55 20.59
C THR A 393 4.44 12.29 19.69
N GLU A 394 5.14 11.17 19.85
CA GLU A 394 6.40 10.87 19.17
C GLU A 394 6.25 10.32 17.74
N PRO A 395 5.38 9.32 17.45
CA PRO A 395 5.26 8.75 16.11
C PRO A 395 4.94 9.82 15.06
N GLU A 396 5.51 9.68 13.85
CA GLU A 396 5.36 10.69 12.79
C GLU A 396 3.90 11.02 12.47
N ALA A 397 3.09 9.97 12.36
CA ALA A 397 1.64 10.05 12.13
C ALA A 397 0.89 9.62 13.40
N ASN A 398 1.19 10.23 14.54
CA ASN A 398 0.44 10.00 15.78
C ASN A 398 -1.03 10.50 15.67
N LEU A 399 -1.88 10.05 16.59
CA LEU A 399 -3.32 10.36 16.56
C LEU A 399 -3.60 11.86 16.68
N LEU A 400 -2.85 12.59 17.51
CA LEU A 400 -3.08 14.02 17.70
C LEU A 400 -2.84 14.80 16.41
N LYS A 401 -1.75 14.50 15.69
CA LYS A 401 -1.45 15.08 14.37
C LYS A 401 -2.53 14.72 13.33
N GLN A 402 -3.02 13.48 13.36
CA GLN A 402 -4.10 13.06 12.45
C GLN A 402 -5.38 13.88 12.68
N TYR A 403 -5.84 14.01 13.93
CA TYR A 403 -7.05 14.82 14.21
C TYR A 403 -6.86 16.30 13.90
N ARG A 404 -5.67 16.86 14.18
CA ARG A 404 -5.34 18.25 13.79
C ARG A 404 -5.47 18.43 12.27
N ALA A 405 -4.82 17.57 11.49
CA ALA A 405 -4.83 17.66 10.04
C ALA A 405 -6.23 17.45 9.44
N LEU A 406 -7.04 16.55 10.02
CA LEU A 406 -8.43 16.33 9.59
C LEU A 406 -9.29 17.57 9.82
N LEU A 407 -9.24 18.15 11.01
CA LEU A 407 -10.07 19.31 11.35
C LEU A 407 -9.61 20.60 10.66
N GLU A 408 -8.32 20.71 10.35
CA GLU A 408 -7.78 21.80 9.55
C GLU A 408 -8.39 21.85 8.15
N THR A 409 -8.87 20.73 7.59
CA THR A 409 -9.59 20.72 6.29
C THR A 409 -10.90 21.51 6.32
N GLU A 410 -11.48 21.72 7.51
CA GLU A 410 -12.67 22.55 7.72
C GLU A 410 -12.32 23.93 8.31
N GLY A 411 -11.03 24.26 8.37
CA GLY A 411 -10.53 25.51 8.95
C GLY A 411 -10.61 25.56 10.47
N VAL A 412 -10.74 24.42 11.14
CA VAL A 412 -10.76 24.33 12.61
C VAL A 412 -9.38 23.96 13.12
N THR A 413 -8.86 24.75 14.07
CA THR A 413 -7.57 24.46 14.72
C THR A 413 -7.81 23.75 16.05
N VAL A 414 -7.08 22.66 16.33
CA VAL A 414 -7.14 21.95 17.62
C VAL A 414 -5.78 21.90 18.28
N GLU A 415 -5.69 22.40 19.49
CA GLU A 415 -4.47 22.39 20.30
C GLU A 415 -4.64 21.42 21.46
N PHE A 416 -3.63 20.56 21.67
CA PHE A 416 -3.62 19.62 22.80
C PHE A 416 -2.54 20.10 23.76
N THR A 417 -2.94 20.39 24.99
CA THR A 417 -2.02 20.77 26.07
C THR A 417 -1.33 19.53 26.66
N GLU A 418 -0.21 19.71 27.35
CA GLU A 418 0.54 18.59 27.94
C GLU A 418 -0.29 17.84 29.01
N ASP A 419 -1.03 18.58 29.84
CA ASP A 419 -1.95 18.03 30.85
C ASP A 419 -3.14 17.31 30.21
N GLY A 420 -3.70 17.84 29.12
CA GLY A 420 -4.72 17.16 28.33
C GLY A 420 -4.24 15.82 27.77
N ILE A 421 -3.04 15.77 27.18
CA ILE A 421 -2.44 14.53 26.65
C ILE A 421 -2.21 13.51 27.77
N PHE A 422 -1.72 13.98 28.92
CA PHE A 422 -1.52 13.12 30.09
C PHE A 422 -2.83 12.53 30.60
N ALA A 423 -3.90 13.34 30.67
CA ALA A 423 -5.23 12.89 31.07
C ALA A 423 -5.79 11.83 30.12
N ILE A 424 -5.62 12.01 28.80
CA ILE A 424 -6.02 11.00 27.79
C ILE A 424 -5.31 9.67 28.05
N ALA A 425 -3.98 9.70 28.23
CA ALA A 425 -3.18 8.51 28.48
C ALA A 425 -3.51 7.84 29.83
N GLU A 426 -3.79 8.64 30.87
CA GLU A 426 -4.21 8.16 32.19
C GLU A 426 -5.54 7.41 32.13
N ILE A 427 -6.55 7.99 31.47
CA ILE A 427 -7.86 7.35 31.29
C ILE A 427 -7.70 6.07 30.48
N ALA A 428 -6.93 6.10 29.38
CA ALA A 428 -6.64 4.91 28.58
C ALA A 428 -5.98 3.79 29.39
N SER A 429 -4.97 4.13 30.18
CA SER A 429 -4.30 3.17 31.05
C SER A 429 -5.22 2.62 32.13
N THR A 430 -6.13 3.43 32.66
CA THR A 430 -7.09 3.02 33.70
C THR A 430 -8.13 2.06 33.13
N VAL A 431 -8.75 2.39 31.99
CA VAL A 431 -9.71 1.50 31.31
C VAL A 431 -9.06 0.15 30.96
N ASN A 432 -7.81 0.16 30.47
CA ASN A 432 -7.08 -1.08 30.17
C ASN A 432 -6.83 -1.95 31.41
N ARG A 433 -6.69 -1.35 32.60
CA ARG A 433 -6.50 -2.09 33.86
C ARG A 433 -7.80 -2.62 34.43
N GLU A 434 -8.90 -1.90 34.25
CA GLU A 434 -10.15 -2.15 34.96
C GLU A 434 -11.18 -2.95 34.16
N VAL A 435 -11.13 -2.91 32.82
CA VAL A 435 -12.08 -3.62 31.95
C VAL A 435 -11.40 -4.73 31.18
N GLU A 436 -10.76 -4.37 30.07
CA GLU A 436 -10.04 -5.28 29.19
C GLU A 436 -8.85 -4.54 28.60
N ASN A 437 -7.67 -5.14 28.74
CA ASN A 437 -6.45 -4.57 28.22
C ASN A 437 -6.34 -4.84 26.71
N ILE A 438 -6.64 -3.83 25.92
CA ILE A 438 -6.46 -3.84 24.46
C ILE A 438 -5.22 -3.04 24.01
N GLY A 439 -4.36 -2.67 24.97
CA GLY A 439 -3.12 -1.92 24.75
C GLY A 439 -3.37 -0.53 24.15
N ALA A 440 -2.49 -0.12 23.23
CA ALA A 440 -2.57 1.19 22.58
C ALA A 440 -3.86 1.40 21.75
N ARG A 441 -4.57 0.32 21.37
CA ARG A 441 -5.84 0.44 20.64
C ARG A 441 -6.89 1.23 21.41
N ARG A 442 -6.80 1.25 22.75
CA ARG A 442 -7.67 2.03 23.64
C ARG A 442 -7.63 3.53 23.34
N LEU A 443 -6.49 4.04 22.87
CA LEU A 443 -6.34 5.46 22.52
C LEU A 443 -7.27 5.86 21.38
N HIS A 444 -7.51 4.99 20.39
CA HIS A 444 -8.44 5.31 19.29
C HIS A 444 -9.85 5.54 19.79
N THR A 445 -10.37 4.62 20.62
CA THR A 445 -11.74 4.74 21.15
C THR A 445 -11.91 5.96 22.05
N ILE A 446 -10.87 6.32 22.81
CA ILE A 446 -10.89 7.49 23.68
C ILE A 446 -10.82 8.78 22.87
N MET A 447 -9.92 8.84 21.89
CA MET A 447 -9.79 10.00 21.00
C MET A 447 -11.07 10.23 20.20
N GLU A 448 -11.68 9.18 19.67
CA GLU A 448 -12.93 9.29 18.92
C GLU A 448 -14.04 9.90 19.79
N LYS A 449 -14.19 9.42 21.03
CA LYS A 449 -15.19 9.95 21.95
C LYS A 449 -14.89 11.40 22.38
N LEU A 450 -13.61 11.71 22.60
CA LEU A 450 -13.17 13.06 22.96
C LEU A 450 -13.44 14.08 21.85
N MET A 451 -13.23 13.68 20.60
CA MET A 451 -13.32 14.56 19.44
C MET A 451 -14.71 14.59 18.78
N GLU A 452 -15.64 13.72 19.19
CA GLU A 452 -16.97 13.54 18.58
C GLU A 452 -17.71 14.87 18.33
N ASP A 453 -17.91 15.67 19.38
CA ASP A 453 -18.64 16.94 19.27
C ASP A 453 -17.92 17.98 18.41
N ILE A 454 -16.58 18.05 18.51
CA ILE A 454 -15.77 18.99 17.73
C ILE A 454 -15.83 18.60 16.26
N SER A 455 -15.71 17.31 15.96
CA SER A 455 -15.77 16.78 14.61
C SER A 455 -17.17 16.91 14.00
N TYR A 456 -18.23 16.74 14.78
CA TYR A 456 -19.60 16.89 14.29
C TYR A 456 -19.93 18.33 13.90
N ASN A 457 -19.46 19.30 14.69
CA ASN A 457 -19.73 20.72 14.49
C ASN A 457 -18.62 21.47 13.74
N ALA A 458 -17.62 20.78 13.20
CA ALA A 458 -16.43 21.42 12.62
C ALA A 458 -16.79 22.39 11.47
N SER A 459 -17.73 21.99 10.61
CA SER A 459 -18.14 22.77 9.42
C SER A 459 -18.79 24.11 9.76
N GLU A 460 -19.38 24.22 10.96
CA GLU A 460 -20.00 25.44 11.47
C GLU A 460 -19.01 26.33 12.24
N ASN A 461 -17.83 25.82 12.57
CA ASN A 461 -16.85 26.46 13.45
C ASN A 461 -15.54 26.83 12.73
N SER A 462 -15.59 27.03 11.40
CA SER A 462 -14.42 27.43 10.63
C SER A 462 -13.78 28.72 11.17
N GLY A 463 -12.46 28.73 11.31
CA GLY A 463 -11.68 29.82 11.91
C GLY A 463 -11.58 29.79 13.44
N GLN A 464 -12.22 28.83 14.12
CA GLN A 464 -12.11 28.69 15.57
C GLN A 464 -10.93 27.80 15.99
N THR A 465 -10.46 28.02 17.21
CA THR A 465 -9.43 27.21 17.87
C THR A 465 -10.01 26.54 19.10
N PHE A 466 -9.93 25.21 19.15
CA PHE A 466 -10.32 24.41 20.32
C PHE A 466 -9.07 23.96 21.08
N VAL A 467 -8.99 24.34 22.34
CA VAL A 467 -7.92 23.90 23.25
C VAL A 467 -8.43 22.72 24.07
N ILE A 468 -7.72 21.59 23.96
CA ILE A 468 -8.00 20.36 24.68
C ILE A 468 -7.06 20.29 25.89
N ASP A 469 -7.60 20.67 27.04
CA ASP A 469 -6.95 20.63 28.36
C ASP A 469 -7.44 19.46 29.21
N GLU A 470 -6.80 19.25 30.37
CA GLU A 470 -7.21 18.19 31.30
C GLU A 470 -8.69 18.29 31.66
N LYS A 471 -9.20 19.50 31.87
CA LYS A 471 -10.60 19.73 32.25
C LYS A 471 -11.54 19.26 31.13
N HIS A 472 -11.29 19.67 29.90
CA HIS A 472 -12.08 19.26 28.73
C HIS A 472 -12.08 17.74 28.58
N VAL A 473 -10.91 17.10 28.71
CA VAL A 473 -10.78 15.65 28.62
C VAL A 473 -11.61 14.94 29.70
N ARG A 474 -11.51 15.39 30.95
CA ARG A 474 -12.24 14.77 32.07
C ARG A 474 -13.75 14.97 31.97
N GLU A 475 -14.21 16.15 31.54
CA GLU A 475 -15.64 16.43 31.33
C GLU A 475 -16.23 15.57 30.20
N ARG A 476 -15.52 15.44 29.08
CA ARG A 476 -16.00 14.65 27.93
C ARG A 476 -15.97 13.14 28.14
N LEU A 477 -15.06 12.66 28.98
CA LEU A 477 -14.89 11.23 29.25
C LEU A 477 -15.46 10.82 30.63
N GLU A 478 -16.26 11.70 31.24
CA GLU A 478 -16.88 11.46 32.55
C GLU A 478 -17.78 10.21 32.53
N ASP A 479 -18.53 10.00 31.45
CA ASP A 479 -19.42 8.84 31.30
C ASP A 479 -18.67 7.51 31.24
N ILE A 480 -17.48 7.50 30.60
CA ILE A 480 -16.61 6.31 30.59
C ILE A 480 -16.14 6.02 32.02
N SER A 481 -15.79 7.08 32.77
CA SER A 481 -15.37 6.97 34.17
C SER A 481 -16.51 6.46 35.07
N LYS A 482 -17.74 6.93 34.87
CA LYS A 482 -18.94 6.49 35.60
C LYS A 482 -19.28 5.02 35.30
N GLN A 483 -19.12 4.57 34.06
CA GLN A 483 -19.34 3.17 33.68
C GLN A 483 -18.32 2.22 34.31
N LEU A 484 -17.05 2.64 34.43
CA LEU A 484 -16.04 1.89 35.18
C LEU A 484 -16.46 1.70 36.63
N ASP A 485 -16.96 2.75 37.28
CA ASP A 485 -17.44 2.68 38.66
C ASP A 485 -18.65 1.75 38.79
N LEU A 486 -19.66 1.88 37.91
CA LEU A 486 -20.82 0.98 37.88
C LEU A 486 -20.44 -0.49 37.70
N SER A 487 -19.46 -0.79 36.83
CA SER A 487 -18.98 -2.15 36.61
C SER A 487 -18.28 -2.76 37.84
N LYS A 488 -17.61 -1.94 38.66
CA LYS A 488 -16.98 -2.34 39.94
C LYS A 488 -17.99 -2.58 41.08
N PHE A 489 -19.21 -2.05 40.98
CA PHE A 489 -20.24 -2.21 42.01
C PHE A 489 -21.24 -3.33 41.72
N ILE A 490 -21.33 -3.81 40.47
CA ILE A 490 -22.30 -4.82 40.04
C ILE A 490 -21.67 -6.22 39.88
N LEU A 491 -20.37 -6.30 39.61
CA LEU A 491 -19.56 -7.53 39.62
C LEU A 491 -18.76 -7.63 40.92
#